data_AF-A0A2V5Z560-F1
#
_entry.id   AF-A0A2V5Z560-F1
#
_cell.length_a   1.000
_cell.length_b   1.000
_cell.length_c   1.000
_cell.angle_alpha   90.00
_cell.angle_beta   90.00
_cell.angle_gamma   90.00
#
_symmetry.space_group_name_H-M   'P 1'
#
loop_
_entity.id
_entity.type
_entity.pdbx_description
1 polymer ?
#
loop_
_entity_poly.entity_id
_entity_poly.type
_entity_poly.pdbx_seq_one_letter_code
_entity_poly.pdbx_strand_id
1 'polypeptide(L)'
;RAVLVDWQGEYHSNCPLDQRWLNFAEIDYDDFRSVVASGATDEEIAQWIGEHAKKRPRAEIVAWNNKERDLRLSDLPPELQEFMENYIQRYVPRNRIVYHWFDVYDLEEQRL
;
A
#
# COMPACT_ATOMS: atom_id res chain seq x y z
N ARG A 1 5.78 -4.41 -10.54
CA ARG A 1 6.89 -5.12 -11.22
C ARG A 1 6.81 -6.64 -11.00
N ALA A 2 6.82 -7.14 -9.76
CA ALA A 2 6.82 -8.59 -9.46
C ALA A 2 5.75 -9.41 -10.21
N VAL A 3 4.49 -8.96 -10.23
CA VAL A 3 3.38 -9.64 -10.93
C VAL A 3 3.59 -9.76 -12.45
N LEU A 4 4.33 -8.84 -13.08
CA LEU A 4 4.58 -8.89 -14.53
C LEU A 4 5.51 -10.03 -14.93
N VAL A 5 6.31 -10.51 -13.98
CA VAL A 5 7.33 -11.54 -14.18
C VAL A 5 7.07 -12.79 -13.34
N ASP A 6 5.88 -12.90 -12.76
CA ASP A 6 5.43 -14.00 -11.90
C ASP A 6 6.30 -14.23 -10.65
N TRP A 7 6.83 -13.15 -10.06
CA TRP A 7 7.70 -13.18 -8.86
C TRP A 7 7.03 -12.62 -7.61
N GLN A 8 5.71 -12.47 -7.63
CA GLN A 8 4.94 -11.88 -6.54
C GLN A 8 4.84 -12.78 -5.30
N GLY A 9 5.02 -14.10 -5.42
CA GLY A 9 4.78 -15.02 -4.30
C GLY A 9 3.37 -14.86 -3.74
N GLU A 10 3.26 -14.62 -2.44
CA GLU A 10 1.98 -14.39 -1.74
C GLU A 10 1.45 -12.95 -1.87
N TYR A 11 2.24 -12.03 -2.46
CA TYR A 11 1.80 -10.66 -2.66
C TYR A 11 0.79 -10.57 -3.80
N HIS A 12 -0.23 -9.73 -3.61
CA HIS A 12 -1.26 -9.46 -4.59
C HIS A 12 -1.21 -7.99 -4.98
N SER A 13 -0.95 -7.70 -6.24
CA SER A 13 -1.10 -6.34 -6.75
C SER A 13 -2.58 -5.98 -6.92
N ASN A 14 -2.90 -4.70 -6.79
CA ASN A 14 -4.27 -4.20 -6.80
C ASN A 14 -5.09 -4.66 -5.58
N CYS A 15 -4.41 -4.93 -4.46
CA CYS A 15 -5.07 -5.31 -3.21
C CYS A 15 -5.76 -4.10 -2.53
N PRO A 16 -6.53 -4.31 -1.45
CA PRO A 16 -7.18 -3.21 -0.73
C PRO A 16 -6.23 -2.10 -0.29
N LEU A 17 -4.96 -2.41 0.02
CA LEU A 17 -3.96 -1.40 0.37
C LEU A 17 -3.56 -0.55 -0.85
N ASP A 18 -3.21 -1.18 -1.98
CA ASP A 18 -2.88 -0.48 -3.23
C ASP A 18 -4.02 0.44 -3.66
N GLN A 19 -5.26 -0.06 -3.54
CA GLN A 19 -6.47 0.67 -3.85
C GLN A 19 -6.63 1.96 -3.02
N ARG A 20 -6.16 2.00 -1.77
CA ARG A 20 -6.20 3.26 -1.00
C ARG A 20 -5.34 4.34 -1.63
N TRP A 21 -4.14 3.99 -2.08
CA TRP A 21 -3.26 4.93 -2.78
C TRP A 21 -3.80 5.30 -4.16
N LEU A 22 -4.22 4.32 -4.97
CA LEU A 22 -4.78 4.53 -6.31
C LEU A 22 -6.00 5.45 -6.27
N ASN A 23 -6.92 5.22 -5.33
CA ASN A 23 -8.10 6.06 -5.15
C ASN A 23 -7.74 7.48 -4.70
N PHE A 24 -6.74 7.65 -3.84
CA PHE A 24 -6.26 8.97 -3.46
C PHE A 24 -5.57 9.68 -4.64
N ALA A 25 -4.76 8.97 -5.42
CA ALA A 25 -4.09 9.50 -6.60
C ALA A 25 -5.06 9.77 -7.78
N GLU A 26 -6.26 9.17 -7.75
CA GLU A 26 -7.20 9.07 -8.88
C GLU A 26 -6.53 8.45 -10.12
N ILE A 27 -5.75 7.37 -9.89
CA ILE A 27 -5.06 6.61 -10.93
C ILE A 27 -5.73 5.25 -11.09
N ASP A 28 -6.06 4.88 -12.32
CA ASP A 28 -6.51 3.53 -12.64
C ASP A 28 -5.34 2.53 -12.55
N TYR A 29 -5.62 1.35 -12.00
CA TYR A 29 -4.60 0.33 -11.80
C TYR A 29 -4.00 -0.16 -13.13
N ASP A 30 -4.81 -0.32 -14.17
CA ASP A 30 -4.35 -0.83 -15.47
C ASP A 30 -3.48 0.20 -16.20
N ASP A 31 -3.78 1.50 -16.04
CA ASP A 31 -2.92 2.59 -16.53
C ASP A 31 -1.55 2.56 -15.83
N PHE A 32 -1.55 2.48 -14.49
CA PHE A 32 -0.31 2.38 -13.72
C PHE A 32 0.49 1.13 -14.08
N ARG A 33 -0.18 -0.03 -14.17
CA ARG A 33 0.43 -1.30 -14.56
C ARG A 33 1.07 -1.22 -15.93
N SER A 34 0.44 -0.54 -16.89
CA SER A 34 0.95 -0.37 -18.25
C SER A 34 2.27 0.41 -18.29
N VAL A 35 2.39 1.47 -17.49
CA VAL A 35 3.63 2.25 -17.38
C VAL A 35 4.74 1.41 -16.75
N VAL A 36 4.43 0.67 -15.69
CA VAL A 36 5.41 -0.25 -15.07
C VAL A 36 5.84 -1.35 -16.05
N ALA A 37 4.91 -1.85 -16.89
CA ALA A 37 5.18 -2.86 -17.90
C ALA A 37 6.06 -2.38 -19.06
N SER A 38 6.16 -1.06 -19.27
CA SER A 38 7.08 -0.49 -20.27
C SER A 38 8.57 -0.66 -19.91
N GLY A 39 8.88 -1.04 -18.66
CA GLY A 39 10.25 -1.09 -18.15
C GLY A 39 10.76 0.22 -17.58
N ALA A 40 9.89 1.22 -17.42
CA ALA A 40 10.21 2.54 -16.87
C ALA A 40 11.03 2.48 -15.57
N THR A 41 11.95 3.43 -15.39
CA THR A 41 12.68 3.62 -14.12
C THR A 41 11.78 4.22 -13.05
N ASP A 42 12.25 4.27 -11.81
CA ASP A 42 11.47 4.86 -10.72
C ASP A 42 11.30 6.37 -10.91
N GLU A 43 12.28 7.06 -11.49
CA GLU A 43 12.15 8.48 -11.89
C GLU A 43 11.11 8.69 -12.98
N GLU A 44 11.08 7.83 -14.00
CA GLU A 44 10.09 7.90 -15.08
C GLU A 44 8.67 7.61 -14.57
N ILE A 45 8.53 6.63 -13.67
CA ILE A 45 7.26 6.34 -12.99
C ILE A 45 6.84 7.53 -12.12
N ALA A 46 7.77 8.13 -11.36
CA ALA A 46 7.48 9.30 -10.52
C ALA A 46 7.06 10.50 -11.36
N GLN A 47 7.69 10.74 -12.50
CA GLN A 47 7.27 11.77 -13.45
C GLN A 47 5.87 11.48 -14.00
N TRP A 48 5.61 10.24 -14.43
CA TRP A 48 4.30 9.84 -14.95
C TRP A 48 3.19 10.01 -13.91
N ILE A 49 3.40 9.57 -12.66
CA ILE A 49 2.49 9.81 -11.54
C ILE A 49 2.30 11.32 -11.35
N GLY A 50 3.40 12.07 -11.40
CA GLY A 50 3.39 13.53 -11.32
C GLY A 50 2.47 14.14 -12.38
N GLU A 51 2.41 13.61 -13.59
CA GLU A 51 1.58 14.11 -14.70
C GLU A 51 0.12 13.64 -14.64
N HIS A 52 -0.13 12.39 -14.22
CA HIS A 52 -1.44 11.73 -14.34
C HIS A 52 -2.25 11.72 -13.04
N ALA A 53 -1.59 11.78 -11.88
CA ALA A 53 -2.30 11.87 -10.61
C ALA A 53 -3.07 13.19 -10.50
N LYS A 54 -4.22 13.15 -9.83
CA LYS A 54 -4.97 14.35 -9.50
C LYS A 54 -4.11 15.30 -8.67
N LYS A 55 -3.94 16.52 -9.21
CA LYS A 55 -3.19 17.60 -8.57
C LYS A 55 -3.85 18.02 -7.27
N ARG A 56 -3.09 17.96 -6.18
CA ARG A 56 -3.52 18.35 -4.84
C ARG A 56 -2.52 19.31 -4.20
N PRO A 57 -2.96 20.20 -3.31
CA PRO A 57 -2.05 20.99 -2.49
C PRO A 57 -1.15 20.07 -1.65
N ARG A 58 0.10 20.50 -1.44
CA ARG A 58 1.05 19.77 -0.58
C ARG A 58 0.48 19.45 0.80
N ALA A 59 -0.31 20.35 1.37
CA ALA A 59 -0.94 20.17 2.67
C ALA A 59 -1.90 18.96 2.69
N GLU A 60 -2.66 18.73 1.62
CA GLU A 60 -3.58 17.59 1.50
C GLU A 60 -2.81 16.27 1.40
N ILE A 61 -1.73 16.23 0.61
CA ILE A 61 -0.85 15.07 0.49
C ILE A 61 -0.22 14.73 1.85
N VAL A 62 0.27 15.73 2.58
CA VAL A 62 0.84 15.54 3.93
C VAL A 62 -0.21 15.03 4.90
N ALA A 63 -1.43 15.58 4.87
CA ALA A 63 -2.53 15.12 5.71
C ALA A 63 -2.91 13.65 5.41
N TRP A 64 -2.98 13.27 4.14
CA TRP A 64 -3.24 11.89 3.74
C TRP A 64 -2.12 10.94 4.20
N ASN A 65 -0.86 11.30 3.97
CA ASN A 65 0.28 10.50 4.42
C ASN A 65 0.27 10.26 5.93
N ASN A 66 -0.04 11.28 6.73
CA ASN A 66 -0.12 11.13 8.19
C ASN A 66 -1.31 10.25 8.58
N LYS A 67 -2.47 10.43 7.93
CA LYS A 67 -3.64 9.58 8.17
C LYS A 67 -3.36 8.09 7.90
N GLU A 68 -2.65 7.77 6.81
CA GLU A 68 -2.32 6.37 6.49
C GLU A 68 -1.30 5.79 7.49
N ARG A 69 -0.31 6.57 7.93
CA ARG A 69 0.65 6.13 8.96
C ARG A 69 0.00 5.92 10.34
N ASP A 70 -0.94 6.78 10.68
CA ASP A 70 -1.65 6.73 11.97
C ASP A 70 -2.86 5.77 11.94
N LEU A 71 -3.11 5.08 10.82
CA LEU A 71 -4.29 4.24 10.66
C LEU A 71 -4.23 3.03 11.60
N ARG A 72 -5.20 2.93 12.50
CA ARG A 72 -5.31 1.81 13.44
C ARG A 72 -6.11 0.67 12.83
N LEU A 73 -5.85 -0.55 13.29
CA LEU A 73 -6.65 -1.72 12.90
C LEU A 73 -8.14 -1.51 13.17
N SER A 74 -8.50 -0.88 14.30
CA SER A 74 -9.89 -0.58 14.66
C SER A 74 -10.62 0.36 13.71
N ASP A 75 -9.89 1.08 12.87
CA ASP A 75 -10.44 2.04 11.89
C ASP A 75 -10.59 1.42 10.50
N LEU A 76 -10.19 0.16 10.31
CA LEU A 76 -10.40 -0.59 9.08
C LEU A 76 -11.85 -1.10 8.98
N PRO A 77 -12.34 -1.45 7.78
CA PRO A 77 -13.63 -2.14 7.63
C PRO A 77 -13.67 -3.44 8.46
N PRO A 78 -14.82 -3.84 9.06
CA PRO A 78 -14.91 -5.01 9.92
C PRO A 78 -14.36 -6.30 9.30
N GLU A 79 -14.58 -6.50 8.00
CA GLU A 79 -14.09 -7.67 7.27
C GLU A 79 -12.55 -7.71 7.24
N LEU A 80 -11.92 -6.54 7.11
CA LEU A 80 -10.47 -6.42 7.13
C LEU A 80 -9.92 -6.53 8.56
N GLN A 81 -10.66 -6.08 9.57
CA GLN A 81 -10.29 -6.31 10.97
C GLN A 81 -10.23 -7.81 11.28
N GLU A 82 -11.26 -8.57 10.92
CA GLU A 82 -11.31 -10.02 11.11
C GLU A 82 -10.18 -10.74 10.35
N PHE A 83 -9.90 -10.33 9.11
CA PHE A 83 -8.76 -10.84 8.37
C PHE A 83 -7.43 -10.56 9.09
N MET A 84 -7.24 -9.34 9.59
CA MET A 84 -6.00 -8.94 10.26
C MET A 84 -5.79 -9.66 11.60
N GLU A 85 -6.85 -9.99 12.36
CA GLU A 85 -6.73 -10.80 13.57
C GLU A 85 -6.07 -12.17 13.28
N ASN A 86 -6.53 -12.84 12.22
CA ASN A 86 -5.97 -14.12 11.79
C ASN A 86 -4.55 -13.96 11.21
N TYR A 87 -4.31 -12.90 10.44
CA TYR A 87 -3.04 -12.62 9.80
C TYR A 87 -1.93 -12.33 10.83
N ILE A 88 -2.21 -11.45 11.80
CA ILE A 88 -1.28 -11.08 12.87
C ILE A 88 -0.92 -12.30 13.71
N GLN A 89 -1.90 -13.12 14.08
CA GLN A 89 -1.64 -14.35 14.85
C GLN A 89 -0.69 -15.30 14.12
N ARG A 90 -0.74 -15.34 12.79
CA ARG A 90 0.04 -16.26 11.95
C ARG A 90 1.43 -15.73 11.64
N TYR A 91 1.58 -14.44 11.34
CA TYR A 91 2.79 -13.88 10.73
C TYR A 91 3.57 -12.92 11.64
N VAL A 92 2.93 -12.27 12.61
CA VAL A 92 3.61 -11.32 13.51
C VAL A 92 4.17 -12.06 14.74
N PRO A 93 5.45 -11.85 15.10
CA PRO A 93 6.03 -12.48 16.30
C PRO A 93 5.29 -12.06 17.59
N ARG A 94 4.96 -13.04 18.44
CA ARG A 94 4.13 -12.84 19.65
C ARG A 94 4.68 -11.84 20.68
N ASN A 95 5.96 -11.52 20.61
CA ASN A 95 6.61 -10.54 21.49
C ASN A 95 6.59 -9.11 20.92
N ARG A 96 5.88 -8.87 19.81
CA ARG A 96 5.76 -7.58 19.15
C ARG A 96 4.34 -7.06 19.27
N ILE A 97 4.22 -5.75 19.42
CA ILE A 97 2.95 -5.04 19.54
C ILE A 97 2.70 -4.31 18.21
N VAL A 98 1.51 -4.49 17.66
CA VAL A 98 1.00 -3.76 16.49
C VAL A 98 0.22 -2.55 17.02
N TYR A 99 0.64 -1.34 16.66
CA TYR A 99 -0.06 -0.11 17.03
C TYR A 99 -0.85 0.44 15.83
N HIS A 100 -0.24 0.41 14.66
CA HIS A 100 -0.80 0.89 13.40
C HIS A 100 -0.81 -0.24 12.38
N TRP A 101 -1.66 -0.10 11.36
CA TRP A 101 -1.82 -1.14 10.35
C TRP A 101 -0.51 -1.47 9.62
N PHE A 102 0.33 -0.48 9.34
CA PHE A 102 1.63 -0.71 8.69
C PHE A 102 2.64 -1.46 9.57
N ASP A 103 2.50 -1.43 10.89
CA ASP A 103 3.37 -2.23 11.77
C ASP A 103 3.22 -3.73 11.47
N VAL A 104 2.05 -4.19 11.01
CA VAL A 104 1.84 -5.60 10.63
C VAL A 104 2.84 -6.03 9.56
N TYR A 105 2.94 -5.26 8.48
CA TYR A 105 3.82 -5.57 7.35
C TYR A 105 5.29 -5.35 7.70
N ASP A 106 5.62 -4.28 8.42
CA ASP A 106 7.02 -4.01 8.80
C ASP A 106 7.55 -5.06 9.79
N LEU A 107 6.71 -5.58 10.69
CA LEU A 107 7.08 -6.68 11.60
C LEU A 107 7.22 -8.01 10.87
N GLU A 108 6.31 -8.32 9.95
CA GLU A 108 6.38 -9.50 9.09
C GLU A 108 7.65 -9.50 8.23
N GLU A 109 7.98 -8.34 7.65
CA GLU A 109 9.13 -8.14 6.77
C GLU A 109 10.43 -7.81 7.53
N GLN A 110 10.42 -7.96 8.86
CA GLN A 110 11.60 -7.83 9.74
C GLN A 110 12.31 -6.48 9.68
N ARG A 111 11.55 -5.39 9.51
CA ARG A 111 12.09 -4.01 9.45
C ARG A 111 12.13 -3.29 10.79
N LEU A 112 11.43 -3.80 11.80
CA LEU A 112 11.35 -3.24 13.16
C LEU A 112 11.91 -4.19 14.21
#